data_AF-A0AAD1GKX8-F1
#
_entry.id   AF-A0AAD1GKX8-F1
#
_cell.length_a   1.000
_cell.length_b   1.000
_cell.length_c   1.000
_cell.angle_alpha   90.00
_cell.angle_beta   90.00
_cell.angle_gamma   90.00
#
_symmetry.space_group_name_H-M   'P 1'
#
loop_
_entity.id
_entity.type
_entity.pdbx_description
1 polymer ?
#
loop_
_entity_poly.entity_id
_entity_poly.type
_entity_poly.pdbx_seq_one_letter_code
_entity_poly.pdbx_strand_id
1 'polypeptide(L)'
;MSALIEQVAAHWEFVSPLLRKPRSEEDYDRLVAALDELLELVGEEEAHPLMSLVDIIGEWIEAWDHQHRPMPKATGVEALRYLMREHGLSQSDLPGIGAQSVVSEILSGKRQLNLRQIRWLAERFGVSVETFI
;
A
#
# COMPACT_ATOMS: atom_id res chain seq x y z
N MET A 1 35.71 -13.51 -22.73
CA MET A 1 34.58 -12.91 -21.98
C MET A 1 33.81 -12.05 -22.99
N SER A 2 32.50 -11.84 -22.84
CA SER A 2 31.82 -10.91 -23.76
C SER A 2 32.25 -9.48 -23.43
N ALA A 3 32.34 -8.62 -24.44
CA ALA A 3 32.69 -7.20 -24.24
C ALA A 3 31.74 -6.51 -23.24
N LEU A 4 30.47 -6.93 -23.22
CA LEU A 4 29.49 -6.46 -22.25
C LEU A 4 29.87 -6.83 -20.81
N ILE A 5 30.24 -8.08 -20.55
CA ILE A 5 30.62 -8.53 -19.20
C ILE A 5 31.93 -7.88 -18.75
N GLU A 6 32.86 -7.59 -19.67
CA GLU A 6 34.06 -6.80 -19.36
C GLU A 6 33.69 -5.39 -18.90
N GLN A 7 32.77 -4.71 -19.59
CA GLN A 7 32.29 -3.39 -19.18
C GLN A 7 31.54 -3.42 -17.85
N VAL A 8 30.66 -4.41 -17.64
CA VAL A 8 29.96 -4.57 -16.36
C VAL A 8 30.95 -4.80 -15.23
N ALA A 9 31.91 -5.72 -15.38
CA ALA A 9 32.90 -6.02 -14.36
C ALA A 9 33.76 -4.79 -14.02
N ALA A 10 34.14 -3.99 -15.02
CA ALA A 10 34.93 -2.78 -14.81
C ALA A 10 34.20 -1.68 -14.01
N HIS A 11 32.86 -1.65 -14.05
CA HIS A 11 32.07 -0.61 -13.38
C HIS A 11 31.23 -1.13 -12.21
N TRP A 12 31.29 -2.44 -11.92
CA TRP A 12 30.39 -3.09 -10.99
C TRP A 12 30.45 -2.49 -9.58
N GLU A 13 31.63 -2.07 -9.12
CA GLU A 13 31.78 -1.47 -7.78
C GLU A 13 30.94 -0.19 -7.59
N PHE A 14 30.71 0.56 -8.67
CA PHE A 14 29.92 1.80 -8.63
C PHE A 14 28.40 1.54 -8.70
N VAL A 15 27.98 0.44 -9.34
CA VAL A 15 26.56 0.12 -9.57
C VAL A 15 26.00 -0.84 -8.53
N SER A 16 26.83 -1.79 -8.06
CA SER A 16 26.41 -2.85 -7.13
C SER A 16 25.76 -2.38 -5.81
N PRO A 17 26.08 -1.20 -5.24
CA PRO A 17 25.39 -0.72 -4.04
C PRO A 17 23.90 -0.46 -4.27
N LEU A 18 23.52 -0.09 -5.51
CA LEU A 18 22.14 0.16 -5.92
C LEU A 18 21.42 -1.09 -6.43
N LEU A 19 22.16 -2.15 -6.79
CA LEU A 19 21.62 -3.41 -7.33
C LEU A 19 21.56 -4.53 -6.29
N ARG A 20 21.05 -4.23 -5.10
CA ARG A 20 20.79 -5.20 -4.03
C ARG A 20 19.53 -4.84 -3.24
N LYS A 21 18.78 -5.86 -2.82
CA LYS A 21 17.65 -5.69 -1.91
C LYS A 21 18.10 -5.13 -0.55
N PRO A 22 17.33 -4.23 0.07
CA PRO A 22 17.66 -3.70 1.39
C PRO A 22 17.65 -4.81 2.44
N ARG A 23 18.60 -4.74 3.38
CA ARG A 23 18.73 -5.68 4.51
C ARG A 23 18.67 -4.97 5.87
N SER A 24 18.61 -3.65 5.85
CA SER A 24 18.50 -2.76 7.01
C SER A 24 17.72 -1.51 6.59
N GLU A 25 17.25 -0.74 7.57
CA GLU A 25 16.66 0.58 7.33
C GLU A 25 17.64 1.53 6.61
N GLU A 26 18.93 1.47 6.93
CA GLU A 26 19.96 2.28 6.26
C GLU A 26 20.11 1.92 4.77
N ASP A 27 20.04 0.63 4.41
CA ASP A 27 20.04 0.21 3.02
C ASP A 27 18.76 0.67 2.30
N TYR A 28 17.61 0.62 2.98
CA TYR A 28 16.33 1.09 2.46
C TYR A 28 16.37 2.60 2.18
N ASP A 29 16.80 3.42 3.15
CA ASP A 29 16.86 4.88 3.02
C ASP A 29 17.79 5.29 1.86
N ARG A 30 18.89 4.57 1.65
CA ARG A 30 19.78 4.77 0.50
C ARG A 30 19.10 4.49 -0.83
N LEU A 31 18.32 3.42 -0.92
CA LEU A 31 17.58 3.08 -2.14
C LEU A 31 16.48 4.10 -2.43
N VAL A 32 15.77 4.59 -1.40
CA VAL A 32 14.78 5.66 -1.55
C VAL A 32 15.43 6.92 -2.08
N ALA A 33 16.53 7.38 -1.47
CA ALA A 33 17.25 8.56 -1.93
C ALA A 33 17.74 8.41 -3.38
N ALA A 34 18.26 7.23 -3.74
CA ALA A 34 18.69 6.95 -5.11
C ALA A 34 17.51 6.93 -6.10
N LEU A 35 16.35 6.40 -5.70
CA LEU A 35 15.16 6.40 -6.53
C LEU A 35 14.69 7.83 -6.80
N ASP A 36 14.68 8.69 -5.78
CA ASP A 36 14.33 10.11 -5.93
C ASP A 36 15.26 10.82 -6.93
N GLU A 37 16.58 10.65 -6.78
CA GLU A 37 17.57 11.21 -7.71
C GLU A 37 17.41 10.67 -9.14
N LEU A 38 17.09 9.38 -9.30
CA LEU A 38 16.84 8.77 -10.60
C LEU A 38 15.58 9.32 -11.27
N LEU A 39 14.50 9.51 -10.52
CA LEU A 39 13.25 10.09 -11.03
C LEU A 39 13.44 11.54 -11.44
N GLU A 40 14.22 12.33 -10.69
CA GLU A 40 14.60 13.68 -11.09
C GLU A 40 15.42 13.69 -12.39
N LEU A 41 16.37 12.75 -12.52
CA LEU A 41 17.23 12.64 -13.70
C LEU A 41 16.47 12.22 -14.96
N VAL A 42 15.56 11.24 -14.84
CA VAL A 42 14.78 10.72 -15.96
C VAL A 42 13.66 11.69 -16.36
N GLY A 43 13.08 12.42 -15.39
CA GLY A 43 11.97 13.32 -15.63
C GLY A 43 10.75 12.60 -16.20
N GLU A 44 10.17 13.13 -17.27
CA GLU A 44 8.96 12.58 -17.92
C GLU A 44 9.29 11.58 -19.05
N GLU A 45 10.56 11.21 -19.25
CA GLU A 45 10.98 10.34 -20.35
C GLU A 45 10.80 8.85 -20.00
N GLU A 46 9.61 8.31 -20.23
CA GLU A 46 9.27 6.90 -19.95
C GLU A 46 10.18 5.88 -20.68
N ALA A 47 10.79 6.26 -21.80
CA ALA A 47 11.69 5.40 -22.57
C ALA A 47 13.16 5.51 -22.15
N HIS A 48 13.48 6.28 -21.10
CA HIS A 48 14.86 6.51 -20.68
C HIS A 48 15.52 5.19 -20.24
N PRO A 49 16.79 4.90 -20.61
CA PRO A 49 17.44 3.63 -20.28
C PRO A 49 17.47 3.28 -18.79
N LEU A 50 17.52 4.31 -17.93
CA LEU A 50 17.51 4.17 -16.47
C LEU A 50 16.13 3.85 -15.87
N MET A 51 15.03 3.91 -16.64
CA MET A 51 13.71 3.49 -16.13
C MET A 51 13.73 2.04 -15.66
N SER A 52 14.49 1.17 -16.34
CA SER A 52 14.68 -0.21 -15.89
C SER A 52 15.32 -0.32 -14.49
N LEU A 53 16.16 0.64 -14.09
CA LEU A 53 16.75 0.71 -12.75
C LEU A 53 15.76 1.28 -11.73
N VAL A 54 14.97 2.28 -12.12
CA VAL A 54 13.85 2.84 -11.32
C VAL A 54 12.89 1.71 -10.94
N ASP A 55 12.46 0.90 -11.91
CA ASP A 55 11.54 -0.23 -11.69
C ASP A 55 12.12 -1.23 -10.69
N ILE A 56 13.38 -1.66 -10.89
CA ILE A 56 14.05 -2.63 -10.02
C ILE A 56 14.16 -2.11 -8.57
N ILE A 57 14.57 -0.86 -8.39
CA ILE A 57 14.72 -0.27 -7.06
C ILE A 57 13.34 -0.09 -6.39
N GLY A 58 12.36 0.40 -7.15
CA GLY A 58 10.97 0.57 -6.70
C GLY A 58 10.36 -0.73 -6.19
N GLU A 59 10.52 -1.83 -6.93
CA GLU A 59 10.06 -3.16 -6.51
C GLU A 59 10.69 -3.62 -5.18
N TRP A 60 11.95 -3.27 -4.92
CA TRP A 60 12.63 -3.66 -3.69
C TRP A 60 12.22 -2.81 -2.49
N ILE A 61 11.99 -1.52 -2.70
CA ILE A 61 11.43 -0.61 -1.69
C ILE A 61 10.02 -1.09 -1.33
N GLU A 62 9.17 -1.35 -2.31
CA GLU A 62 7.81 -1.84 -2.09
C GLU A 62 7.81 -3.17 -1.32
N ALA A 63 8.65 -4.12 -1.72
CA ALA A 63 8.76 -5.40 -1.03
C ALA A 63 9.25 -5.25 0.42
N TRP A 64 10.16 -4.32 0.69
CA TRP A 64 10.61 -4.00 2.05
C TRP A 64 9.48 -3.42 2.89
N ASP A 65 8.79 -2.39 2.38
CA ASP A 65 7.69 -1.73 3.08
C ASP A 65 6.56 -2.71 3.36
N HIS A 66 6.20 -3.58 2.41
CA HIS A 66 5.19 -4.59 2.64
C HIS A 66 5.54 -5.54 3.80
N GLN A 67 6.82 -5.83 4.02
CA GLN A 67 7.29 -6.71 5.10
C GLN A 67 7.47 -6.00 6.44
N HIS A 68 8.02 -4.79 6.43
CA HIS A 68 8.46 -4.07 7.65
C HIS A 68 7.47 -3.00 8.10
N ARG A 69 6.71 -2.45 7.16
CA ARG A 69 5.72 -1.39 7.36
C ARG A 69 4.39 -1.78 6.71
N PRO A 70 3.82 -2.95 7.09
CA PRO A 70 2.56 -3.37 6.53
C PRO A 70 1.53 -2.28 6.78
N MET A 71 0.82 -1.85 5.73
CA MET A 71 -0.26 -0.89 5.91
C MET A 71 -1.21 -1.45 6.98
N PRO A 72 -1.58 -0.64 8.00
CA PRO A 72 -2.54 -1.08 8.97
C PRO A 72 -3.81 -1.48 8.23
N LYS A 73 -4.22 -2.75 8.36
CA LYS A 73 -5.50 -3.19 7.82
C LYS A 73 -6.57 -2.37 8.51
N ALA A 74 -7.26 -1.52 7.77
CA ALA A 74 -8.43 -0.84 8.27
C ALA A 74 -9.41 -1.92 8.74
N THR A 75 -9.80 -1.85 10.01
CA THR A 75 -10.84 -2.72 10.54
C THR A 75 -12.14 -2.44 9.80
N GLY A 76 -13.04 -3.43 9.72
CA GLY A 76 -14.36 -3.19 9.11
C GLY A 76 -15.14 -2.03 9.74
N VAL A 77 -14.86 -1.71 11.01
CA VAL A 77 -15.45 -0.56 11.70
C VAL A 77 -14.85 0.77 11.21
N GLU A 78 -13.56 0.83 10.95
CA GLU A 78 -12.90 2.01 10.37
C GLU A 78 -13.35 2.25 8.93
N ALA A 79 -13.45 1.18 8.13
CA ALA A 79 -14.04 1.24 6.80
C ALA A 79 -15.47 1.77 6.84
N LEU A 80 -16.29 1.26 7.78
CA LEU A 80 -17.66 1.76 7.99
C LEU A 80 -17.68 3.25 8.36
N ARG A 81 -16.82 3.71 9.29
CA ARG A 81 -16.73 5.14 9.63
C ARG A 81 -16.34 6.00 8.44
N TYR A 82 -15.39 5.54 7.64
CA TYR A 82 -14.97 6.23 6.43
C TYR A 82 -16.14 6.39 5.47
N LEU A 83 -16.82 5.29 5.14
CA LEU A 83 -17.97 5.29 4.23
C LEU A 83 -19.14 6.12 4.77
N MET A 84 -19.40 6.10 6.08
CA MET A 84 -20.40 6.97 6.68
C MET A 84 -20.06 8.46 6.48
N ARG A 85 -18.80 8.86 6.71
CA ARG A 85 -18.37 10.26 6.51
C ARG A 85 -18.45 10.67 5.05
N GLU A 86 -17.93 9.84 4.16
CA GLU A 86 -17.88 10.11 2.71
C GLU A 86 -19.30 10.30 2.13
N HIS A 87 -20.26 9.51 2.59
CA HIS A 87 -21.65 9.57 2.13
C HIS A 87 -22.55 10.49 3.00
N GLY A 88 -22.00 11.19 4.00
CA GLY A 88 -22.77 12.05 4.91
C GLY A 88 -23.85 11.31 5.74
N LEU A 89 -23.64 10.03 6.04
CA LEU A 89 -24.60 9.17 6.72
C LEU A 89 -24.46 9.23 8.25
N SER A 90 -25.59 9.30 8.93
CA SER A 90 -25.69 9.13 10.37
C SER A 90 -25.88 7.65 10.74
N GLN A 91 -25.78 7.33 12.04
CA GLN A 91 -25.99 5.96 12.53
C GLN A 91 -27.42 5.46 12.27
N SER A 92 -28.42 6.35 12.24
CA SER A 92 -29.80 6.01 11.93
C SER A 92 -30.03 5.64 10.47
N ASP A 93 -29.10 5.98 9.57
CA ASP A 93 -29.22 5.71 8.14
C ASP A 93 -28.75 4.30 7.75
N LEU A 94 -28.42 3.45 8.73
CA LEU A 94 -27.91 2.09 8.54
C LEU A 94 -28.88 0.99 9.04
N PRO A 95 -30.13 0.94 8.54
CA PRO A 95 -31.17 0.04 9.07
C PRO A 95 -30.85 -1.45 8.88
N GLY A 96 -30.03 -1.81 7.88
CA GLY A 96 -29.61 -3.19 7.67
C GLY A 96 -28.60 -3.70 8.70
N ILE A 97 -27.95 -2.81 9.44
CA ILE A 97 -27.18 -3.19 10.64
C ILE A 97 -28.12 -3.46 11.81
N GLY A 98 -29.06 -2.54 12.07
CA GLY A 98 -30.03 -2.62 13.15
C GLY A 98 -30.44 -1.23 13.64
N ALA A 99 -31.00 -1.16 14.85
CA ALA A 99 -31.30 0.10 15.50
C ALA A 99 -30.04 0.95 15.72
N GLN A 100 -30.20 2.27 15.84
CA GLN A 100 -29.09 3.21 16.06
C GLN A 100 -28.18 2.80 17.24
N SER A 101 -28.74 2.27 18.33
CA SER A 101 -27.98 1.77 19.47
C SER A 101 -27.02 0.63 19.10
N VAL A 102 -27.46 -0.29 18.23
CA VAL A 102 -26.62 -1.40 17.73
C VAL A 102 -25.49 -0.87 16.86
N VAL A 103 -25.77 0.11 15.99
CA VAL A 103 -24.75 0.77 15.16
C VAL A 103 -23.72 1.46 16.06
N SER A 104 -24.16 2.17 17.10
CA SER A 104 -23.27 2.81 18.07
C SER A 104 -22.39 1.80 18.81
N GLU A 105 -22.94 0.66 19.23
CA GLU A 105 -22.16 -0.41 19.88
C GLU A 105 -21.07 -0.95 18.97
N ILE A 106 -21.38 -1.16 17.70
CA ILE A 106 -20.43 -1.61 16.67
C ILE A 106 -19.34 -0.56 16.45
N LEU A 107 -19.73 0.71 16.26
CA LEU A 107 -18.78 1.81 16.10
C LEU A 107 -17.93 2.05 17.36
N SER A 108 -18.38 1.64 18.54
CA SER A 108 -17.58 1.73 19.77
C SER A 108 -16.73 0.47 20.03
N GLY A 109 -16.83 -0.56 19.19
CA GLY A 109 -16.12 -1.83 19.37
C GLY A 109 -16.74 -2.76 20.42
N LYS A 110 -17.84 -2.37 21.07
CA LYS A 110 -18.56 -3.20 22.05
C LYS A 110 -19.22 -4.43 21.40
N ARG A 111 -19.50 -4.35 20.09
CA ARG A 111 -20.12 -5.41 19.31
C ARG A 111 -19.43 -5.55 17.96
N GLN A 112 -19.29 -6.78 17.47
CA GLN A 112 -18.75 -7.01 16.12
C GLN A 112 -19.86 -7.08 15.08
N LEU A 113 -19.53 -6.70 13.84
CA LEU A 113 -20.37 -6.94 12.68
C LEU A 113 -20.52 -8.45 12.45
N ASN A 114 -21.73 -8.90 12.17
CA ASN A 114 -21.94 -10.27 11.71
C ASN A 114 -21.99 -10.33 10.18
N LEU A 115 -21.86 -11.54 9.63
CA LEU A 115 -21.79 -11.77 8.18
C LEU A 115 -23.01 -11.21 7.41
N ARG A 116 -24.22 -11.24 8.00
CA ARG A 116 -25.41 -10.66 7.38
C ARG A 116 -25.29 -9.14 7.25
N GLN A 117 -24.82 -8.47 8.29
CA GLN A 117 -24.59 -7.02 8.30
C GLN A 117 -23.47 -6.65 7.32
N ILE A 118 -22.38 -7.41 7.30
CA ILE A 118 -21.25 -7.21 6.36
C ILE A 118 -21.73 -7.28 4.92
N ARG A 119 -22.51 -8.30 4.55
CA ARG A 119 -23.04 -8.43 3.18
C ARG A 119 -23.93 -7.25 2.80
N TRP A 120 -24.78 -6.82 3.72
CA TRP A 120 -25.64 -5.65 3.48
C TRP A 120 -24.83 -4.37 3.30
N LEU A 121 -23.75 -4.19 4.07
CA LEU A 121 -22.85 -3.03 3.92
C LEU A 121 -22.09 -3.06 2.59
N ALA A 122 -21.54 -4.22 2.23
CA ALA A 122 -20.85 -4.44 0.96
C ALA A 122 -21.76 -4.09 -0.23
N GLU A 123 -23.01 -4.56 -0.22
CA GLU A 123 -24.01 -4.25 -1.24
C GLU A 123 -24.38 -2.76 -1.25
N ARG A 124 -24.64 -2.16 -0.07
CA ARG A 124 -25.02 -0.75 0.04
C ARG A 124 -23.95 0.20 -0.50
N PHE A 125 -22.68 -0.08 -0.23
CA PHE A 125 -21.57 0.79 -0.60
C PHE A 125 -20.87 0.37 -1.91
N GLY A 126 -21.29 -0.75 -2.52
CA GLY A 126 -20.67 -1.25 -3.75
C GLY A 126 -19.22 -1.69 -3.57
N VAL A 127 -18.87 -2.23 -2.41
CA VAL A 127 -17.50 -2.67 -2.05
C VAL A 127 -17.44 -4.17 -1.78
N SER A 128 -16.22 -4.73 -1.70
CA SER A 128 -16.03 -6.14 -1.34
C SER A 128 -16.49 -6.43 0.10
N VAL A 129 -16.98 -7.64 0.34
CA VAL A 129 -17.26 -8.17 1.69
C VAL A 129 -16.00 -8.09 2.57
N GLU A 130 -14.82 -8.30 1.98
CA GLU A 130 -13.52 -8.25 2.67
C GLU A 130 -13.21 -6.88 3.29
N THR A 131 -13.82 -5.81 2.79
CA THR A 131 -13.66 -4.46 3.35
C THR A 131 -14.15 -4.36 4.80
N PHE A 132 -15.05 -5.26 5.23
CA PHE A 132 -15.63 -5.24 6.58
C PHE A 132 -15.22 -6.42 7.47
N ILE A 133 -14.22 -7.21 7.07
CA ILE A 133 -13.71 -8.39 7.81
C ILE A 133 -12.49 -8.03 8.64
#